data_AF-A0A0D6M907-F1
#
_entry.id   AF-A0A0D6M907-F1
#
_cell.length_a   1.000
_cell.length_b   1.000
_cell.length_c   1.000
_cell.angle_alpha   90.00
_cell.angle_beta   90.00
_cell.angle_gamma   90.00
#
_symmetry.space_group_name_H-M   'P 1'
#
loop_
_entity.id
_entity.type
_entity.pdbx_description
1 polymer ?
#
loop_
_entity_poly.entity_id
_entity_poly.type
_entity_poly.pdbx_seq_one_letter_code
_entity_poly.pdbx_strand_id
1 'polypeptide(L)'
;MGLFPFGCQMPGEDTNGTHGGFNLKYCEEWWLNLQTWEKIVSAAMVVAALAEAFALVWNCFTWCACCCKQFLIHPLTLASLLATIALGTAVAFYGINNQSAFEGVNNWNDIKDKFETEVGYSFWLACGALVLALADTVVAVFATCMGKACL
;
A
#
# COMPACT_ATOMS: atom_id res chain seq x y z
N MET A 1 -10.33 5.07 -12.66
CA MET A 1 -9.10 4.25 -12.61
C MET A 1 -8.90 3.88 -11.15
N GLY A 2 -8.71 2.60 -10.83
CA GLY A 2 -8.52 2.15 -9.44
C GLY A 2 -7.26 2.73 -8.79
N LEU A 3 -7.23 2.76 -7.45
CA LEU A 3 -6.06 3.11 -6.63
C LEU A 3 -4.88 2.12 -6.83
N PHE A 4 -5.15 0.92 -7.34
CA PHE A 4 -4.14 -0.10 -7.67
C PHE A 4 -4.25 -0.59 -9.13
N PRO A 5 -3.80 0.20 -10.11
CA PRO A 5 -3.60 -0.33 -11.45
C PRO A 5 -2.28 -1.12 -11.42
N PHE A 6 -2.34 -2.41 -11.09
CA PHE A 6 -1.16 -3.30 -11.09
C PHE A 6 -0.55 -3.48 -12.49
N GLY A 7 -1.17 -2.93 -13.53
CA GLY A 7 -0.57 -2.65 -14.82
C GLY A 7 -0.86 -1.21 -15.19
N CYS A 8 0.18 -0.49 -15.62
CA CYS A 8 0.01 0.78 -16.30
C CYS A 8 -0.93 0.51 -17.52
N GLN A 9 -2.23 0.81 -17.43
CA GLN A 9 -3.17 0.71 -18.56
C GLN A 9 -4.24 1.80 -18.43
N MET A 10 -4.30 2.71 -19.40
CA MET A 10 -5.28 3.78 -19.51
C MET A 10 -6.50 3.25 -20.26
N PRO A 11 -7.71 3.63 -19.86
CA PRO A 11 -8.91 3.30 -20.62
C PRO A 11 -8.92 4.10 -21.93
N GLY A 12 -8.77 3.41 -23.08
CA GLY A 12 -8.98 4.00 -24.41
C GLY A 12 -7.94 3.74 -25.49
N GLU A 13 -6.89 2.94 -25.25
CA GLU A 13 -5.91 2.63 -26.30
C GLU A 13 -6.15 1.24 -26.90
N ASP A 14 -6.54 1.22 -28.18
CA ASP A 14 -6.82 0.03 -28.98
C ASP A 14 -5.62 -0.91 -29.02
N THR A 15 -5.84 -2.14 -28.57
CA THR A 15 -4.85 -3.22 -28.55
C THR A 15 -4.60 -3.71 -29.97
N ASN A 16 -3.61 -3.13 -30.64
CA ASN A 16 -3.02 -3.73 -31.82
C ASN A 16 -1.50 -3.81 -31.68
N GLY A 17 -1.05 -4.84 -30.96
CA GLY A 17 0.30 -5.34 -31.11
C GLY A 17 1.01 -5.78 -29.84
N THR A 18 1.10 -7.11 -29.71
CA THR A 18 2.28 -7.85 -29.21
C THR A 18 2.50 -7.93 -27.69
N HIS A 19 2.08 -9.08 -27.15
CA HIS A 19 2.74 -9.91 -26.14
C HIS A 19 3.94 -9.33 -25.35
N GLY A 20 3.74 -9.19 -24.03
CA GLY A 20 4.70 -9.73 -23.05
C GLY A 20 5.99 -8.96 -22.75
N GLY A 21 6.02 -7.63 -22.85
CA GLY A 21 7.14 -6.81 -22.38
C GLY A 21 6.70 -5.69 -21.45
N PHE A 22 7.41 -5.47 -20.34
CA PHE A 22 7.33 -4.24 -19.54
C PHE A 22 7.63 -3.06 -20.45
N ASN A 23 6.59 -2.41 -21.00
CA ASN A 23 6.74 -1.28 -21.90
C ASN A 23 7.08 -0.05 -21.03
N LEU A 24 8.36 0.11 -20.67
CA LEU A 24 8.84 1.23 -19.83
C LEU A 24 8.44 2.59 -20.40
N LYS A 25 8.39 2.73 -21.73
CA LYS A 25 7.90 3.95 -22.41
C LYS A 25 6.46 4.28 -22.06
N TYR A 26 5.61 3.26 -21.93
CA TYR A 26 4.21 3.43 -21.57
C TYR A 26 4.06 3.95 -20.12
N CYS A 27 4.79 3.36 -19.17
CA CYS A 27 4.72 3.82 -17.78
C CYS A 27 5.37 5.21 -17.59
N GLU A 28 6.37 5.56 -18.40
CA GLU A 28 6.95 6.91 -18.42
C GLU A 28 5.92 7.96 -18.88
N GLU A 29 5.20 7.69 -19.97
CA GLU A 29 4.19 8.61 -20.50
C GLU A 29 2.95 8.72 -19.59
N TRP A 30 2.53 7.61 -18.97
CA TRP A 30 1.52 7.61 -17.92
C TRP A 30 1.96 8.45 -16.70
N TRP A 31 3.20 8.25 -16.23
CA TRP A 31 3.75 8.99 -15.09
C TRP A 31 3.88 10.49 -15.37
N LEU A 32 4.21 10.87 -16.60
CA LEU A 32 4.30 12.28 -16.99
C LEU A 32 2.93 12.96 -17.02
N ASN A 33 1.89 12.28 -17.49
CA ASN A 33 0.53 12.80 -17.61
C ASN A 33 -0.28 12.83 -16.30
N LEU A 34 0.18 12.15 -15.25
CA LEU A 34 -0.49 12.11 -13.94
C LEU A 34 -0.49 13.48 -13.23
N GLN A 35 -1.54 13.75 -12.44
CA GLN A 35 -1.55 14.94 -11.58
C GLN A 35 -0.54 14.82 -10.43
N THR A 36 -0.01 15.94 -9.93
CA THR A 36 1.04 15.93 -8.90
C THR A 36 0.65 15.15 -7.65
N TRP A 37 -0.63 15.18 -7.24
CA TRP A 37 -1.11 14.42 -6.07
C TRP A 37 -1.14 12.91 -6.34
N GLU A 38 -1.49 12.48 -7.55
CA GLU A 38 -1.50 11.06 -7.93
C GLU A 38 -0.09 10.47 -7.96
N LYS A 39 0.91 11.26 -8.39
CA LYS A 39 2.32 10.85 -8.36
C LYS A 39 2.80 10.60 -6.93
N ILE A 40 2.42 11.47 -6.00
CA ILE A 40 2.77 11.34 -4.58
C ILE A 40 2.11 10.07 -3.99
N VAL A 41 0.81 9.86 -4.26
CA VAL A 41 0.08 8.68 -3.80
C VAL A 41 0.71 7.40 -4.33
N SER A 42 0.99 7.34 -5.64
CA SER A 42 1.60 6.17 -6.29
C SER A 42 3.01 5.90 -5.75
N ALA A 43 3.86 6.92 -5.61
CA ALA A 43 5.18 6.78 -5.02
C ALA A 43 5.10 6.27 -3.56
N ALA A 44 4.19 6.82 -2.75
CA ALA A 44 3.99 6.39 -1.37
C ALA A 44 3.55 4.92 -1.28
N MET A 45 2.66 4.46 -2.17
CA MET A 45 2.25 3.06 -2.22
C MET A 45 3.38 2.13 -2.62
N VAL A 46 4.22 2.50 -3.59
CA VAL A 46 5.40 1.71 -3.96
C VAL A 46 6.38 1.60 -2.80
N VAL A 47 6.65 2.71 -2.11
CA VAL A 47 7.52 2.71 -0.93
C VAL A 47 6.96 1.84 0.19
N ALA A 48 5.65 1.91 0.45
CA ALA A 48 4.99 1.05 1.43
C ALA A 48 5.12 -0.43 1.06
N ALA A 49 4.84 -0.79 -0.20
CA ALA A 49 4.94 -2.18 -0.66
C ALA A 49 6.37 -2.73 -0.54
N LEU A 50 7.39 -1.92 -0.85
CA LEU A 50 8.79 -2.31 -0.67
C LEU A 50 9.15 -2.49 0.81
N ALA A 51 8.66 -1.61 1.69
CA ALA A 51 8.88 -1.71 3.12
C ALA A 51 8.22 -2.98 3.71
N GLU A 52 7.00 -3.30 3.28
CA GLU A 52 6.30 -4.53 3.69
C GLU A 52 6.98 -5.79 3.12
N ALA A 53 7.41 -5.79 1.86
CA ALA A 53 8.17 -6.89 1.29
C ALA A 53 9.48 -7.13 2.04
N PHE A 54 10.20 -6.06 2.40
CA PHE A 54 11.37 -6.14 3.25
C PHE A 54 11.03 -6.72 4.63
N ALA A 55 9.94 -6.26 5.26
CA ALA A 55 9.49 -6.76 6.56
C ALA A 55 9.16 -8.26 6.52
N LEU A 56 8.49 -8.75 5.48
CA LEU A 56 8.17 -10.17 5.29
C LEU A 56 9.43 -11.02 5.12
N VAL A 57 10.36 -10.58 4.27
CA VAL A 57 11.65 -11.25 4.07
C VAL A 57 12.45 -11.27 5.39
N TRP A 58 12.46 -10.16 6.11
CA TRP A 58 13.13 -10.03 7.41
C TRP A 58 12.51 -10.93 8.48
N ASN A 59 11.19 -11.04 8.52
CA ASN A 59 10.47 -11.97 9.41
C ASN A 59 10.85 -13.43 9.11
N CYS A 60 10.99 -13.80 7.83
CA CYS A 60 11.45 -15.13 7.43
C CYS A 60 12.87 -15.41 7.92
N PHE A 61 13.81 -14.47 7.77
CA PHE A 61 15.17 -14.60 8.30
C PHE A 61 15.20 -14.70 9.82
N THR A 62 14.35 -13.95 10.52
CA THR A 62 14.26 -13.96 11.98
C THR A 62 13.76 -15.30 12.51
N TRP A 63 12.89 -16.01 11.78
CA TRP A 63 12.47 -17.36 12.11
C TRP A 63 13.64 -18.36 12.05
N CYS A 64 14.55 -18.18 11.08
CA CYS A 64 15.70 -19.07 10.89
C CYS A 64 16.90 -18.73 11.80
N ALA A 65 17.01 -17.50 12.30
CA ALA A 65 18.13 -17.04 13.12
C ALA A 65 17.83 -17.16 14.64
N CYS A 66 18.00 -18.35 15.21
CA CYS A 66 17.62 -18.65 16.60
C CYS A 66 18.44 -17.94 17.73
N CYS A 67 19.52 -17.20 17.45
CA CYS A 67 20.49 -16.82 18.52
C CYS A 67 20.74 -15.31 18.77
N CYS A 68 20.14 -14.36 18.03
CA CYS A 68 20.39 -12.92 18.25
C CYS A 68 19.13 -12.03 18.09
N LYS A 69 18.09 -12.31 18.88
CA LYS A 69 16.74 -11.71 18.73
C LYS A 69 16.65 -10.20 19.01
N GLN A 70 17.55 -9.64 19.84
CA GLN A 70 17.42 -8.25 20.33
C GLN A 70 17.64 -7.17 19.26
N PHE A 71 18.52 -7.41 18.28
CA PHE A 71 18.85 -6.43 17.24
C PHE A 71 17.95 -6.55 16.00
N LEU A 72 17.27 -7.69 15.84
CA LEU A 72 16.43 -8.03 14.68
C LEU A 72 15.05 -7.36 14.70
N ILE A 73 14.54 -6.98 15.88
CA ILE A 73 13.18 -6.43 16.04
C ILE A 73 13.12 -4.92 15.69
N HIS A 74 14.25 -4.21 15.80
CA HIS A 74 14.30 -2.76 15.59
C HIS A 74 14.11 -2.32 14.12
N PRO A 75 14.70 -3.01 13.12
CA PRO A 75 14.46 -2.73 11.70
C PRO A 75 13.00 -2.97 11.30
N LEU A 76 12.38 -4.02 11.87
CA LEU A 76 11.00 -4.40 11.58
C LEU A 76 10.00 -3.35 12.06
N THR A 77 10.19 -2.83 13.28
CA THR A 77 9.35 -1.75 13.82
C THR A 77 9.45 -0.47 12.99
N LEU A 78 10.66 -0.12 12.53
CA LEU A 78 10.86 1.06 11.69
C LEU A 78 10.18 0.89 10.33
N ALA A 79 10.31 -0.29 9.71
CA ALA A 79 9.69 -0.59 8.42
C ALA A 79 8.15 -0.53 8.50
N SER A 80 7.56 -1.12 9.54
CA SER A 80 6.09 -1.10 9.77
C SER A 80 5.55 0.32 9.99
N LEU A 81 6.26 1.14 10.77
CA LEU A 81 5.88 2.54 10.99
C LEU A 81 5.93 3.34 9.68
N LEU A 82 7.00 3.17 8.90
CA LEU A 82 7.19 3.85 7.63
C LEU A 82 6.11 3.43 6.61
N ALA A 83 5.80 2.14 6.52
CA ALA A 83 4.74 1.61 5.66
C ALA A 83 3.37 2.16 6.06
N THR A 84 3.07 2.23 7.36
CA THR A 84 1.80 2.77 7.87
C THR A 84 1.64 4.26 7.54
N ILE A 85 2.70 5.06 7.73
CA ILE A 85 2.66 6.49 7.39
C ILE A 85 2.50 6.69 5.88
N ALA A 86 3.24 5.93 5.06
CA ALA A 86 3.16 5.99 3.61
C ALA A 86 1.77 5.58 3.09
N LEU A 87 1.20 4.46 3.57
CA LEU A 87 -0.16 4.04 3.24
C LEU A 87 -1.21 5.04 3.73
N GLY A 88 -1.07 5.55 4.96
CA GLY A 88 -1.98 6.53 5.51
C GLY A 88 -2.02 7.82 4.69
N THR A 89 -0.85 8.28 4.24
CA THR A 89 -0.74 9.43 3.32
C THR A 89 -1.41 9.11 1.98
N ALA A 90 -1.13 7.95 1.39
CA ALA A 90 -1.73 7.54 0.12
C ALA A 90 -3.27 7.50 0.19
N VAL A 91 -3.82 6.85 1.21
CA VAL A 91 -5.28 6.71 1.41
C VAL A 91 -5.93 8.08 1.67
N ALA A 92 -5.32 8.93 2.51
CA ALA A 92 -5.86 10.25 2.83
C ALA A 92 -5.91 11.17 1.61
N PHE A 93 -4.81 11.28 0.87
CA PHE A 93 -4.75 12.14 -0.32
C PHE A 93 -5.68 11.65 -1.43
N TYR A 94 -5.77 10.33 -1.64
CA TYR A 94 -6.69 9.79 -2.63
C TYR A 94 -8.15 9.99 -2.23
N GLY A 95 -8.50 9.75 -0.96
CA GLY A 95 -9.85 9.93 -0.45
C GLY A 95 -10.35 11.38 -0.54
N ILE A 96 -9.51 12.36 -0.19
CA ILE A 96 -9.86 13.78 -0.26
C ILE A 96 -10.08 14.23 -1.71
N ASN A 97 -9.19 13.84 -2.63
CA ASN A 97 -9.29 14.26 -4.04
C ASN A 97 -10.41 13.53 -4.80
N ASN A 98 -10.83 12.35 -4.36
CA ASN A 98 -11.90 11.57 -4.99
C ASN A 98 -13.17 11.50 -4.14
N GLN A 99 -13.40 12.48 -3.26
CA GLN A 99 -14.56 12.50 -2.36
C GLN A 99 -15.90 12.35 -3.08
N SER A 100 -16.04 12.91 -4.29
CA SER A 100 -17.25 12.80 -5.11
C SER A 100 -17.54 11.38 -5.59
N ALA A 101 -16.52 10.51 -5.69
CA ALA A 101 -16.71 9.09 -6.00
C ALA A 101 -17.34 8.32 -4.81
N PHE A 102 -17.17 8.85 -3.60
CA PHE A 102 -17.60 8.25 -2.34
C PHE A 102 -18.75 9.00 -1.65
N GLU A 103 -19.31 10.04 -2.29
CA GLU A 103 -20.52 10.70 -1.80
C GLU A 103 -21.69 9.71 -1.73
N GLY A 104 -22.47 9.81 -0.65
CA GLY A 104 -23.65 8.98 -0.40
C GLY A 104 -23.39 7.69 0.39
N VAL A 105 -22.15 7.42 0.82
CA VAL A 105 -21.84 6.28 1.69
C VAL A 105 -22.24 6.60 3.14
N ASN A 106 -23.45 6.18 3.54
CA ASN A 106 -23.93 6.36 4.92
C ASN A 106 -24.00 5.03 5.67
N ASN A 107 -24.16 3.91 4.96
CA ASN A 107 -24.29 2.57 5.54
C ASN A 107 -23.39 1.54 4.84
N TRP A 108 -23.22 0.38 5.49
CA TRP A 108 -22.49 -0.77 4.93
C TRP A 108 -23.03 -1.26 3.57
N ASN A 109 -24.33 -1.10 3.32
CA ASN A 109 -24.93 -1.45 2.02
C ASN A 109 -24.47 -0.51 0.90
N ASP A 110 -24.24 0.77 1.21
CA ASP A 110 -23.77 1.77 0.25
C ASP A 110 -22.28 1.55 -0.07
N ILE A 111 -21.51 1.07 0.92
CA ILE A 111 -20.13 0.63 0.71
C ILE A 111 -20.08 -0.49 -0.33
N LYS A 112 -20.99 -1.45 -0.23
CA LYS A 112 -21.03 -2.61 -1.14
C LYS A 112 -21.30 -2.19 -2.58
N ASP A 113 -22.22 -1.26 -2.79
CA ASP A 113 -22.52 -0.69 -4.12
C ASP A 113 -21.29 0.02 -4.72
N LYS A 114 -20.60 0.83 -3.92
CA LYS A 114 -19.35 1.51 -4.34
C LYS A 114 -18.18 0.54 -4.54
N PHE A 115 -18.17 -0.58 -3.83
CA PHE A 115 -17.12 -1.61 -3.93
C PHE A 115 -17.16 -2.34 -5.28
N GLU A 116 -18.31 -2.39 -5.96
CA GLU A 116 -18.41 -2.97 -7.31
C GLU A 116 -17.76 -2.08 -8.39
N THR A 117 -17.44 -0.82 -8.07
CA THR A 117 -16.64 0.03 -8.95
C THR A 117 -15.15 -0.24 -8.78
N GLU A 118 -14.39 -0.25 -9.87
CA GLU A 118 -12.93 -0.45 -9.84
C GLU A 118 -12.21 0.58 -8.93
N VAL A 119 -12.74 1.80 -8.91
CA VAL A 119 -12.23 2.93 -8.11
C VAL A 119 -12.45 2.70 -6.62
N GLY A 120 -13.63 2.19 -6.24
CA GLY A 120 -13.99 1.92 -4.86
C GLY A 120 -13.37 0.64 -4.32
N TYR A 121 -13.26 -0.41 -5.14
CA TYR A 121 -12.61 -1.66 -4.76
C TYR A 121 -11.18 -1.44 -4.26
N SER A 122 -10.34 -0.78 -5.08
CA SER A 122 -8.94 -0.55 -4.72
C SER A 122 -8.80 0.38 -3.51
N PHE A 123 -9.67 1.38 -3.38
CA PHE A 123 -9.66 2.28 -2.23
C PHE A 123 -9.97 1.55 -0.92
N TRP A 124 -11.04 0.76 -0.89
CA TRP A 124 -11.41 -0.01 0.30
C TRP A 124 -10.38 -1.10 0.63
N LEU A 125 -9.75 -1.70 -0.38
CA LEU A 125 -8.61 -2.60 -0.18
C LEU A 125 -7.45 -1.85 0.50
N ALA A 126 -7.09 -0.66 0.04
CA ALA A 126 -6.04 0.13 0.67
C ALA A 126 -6.39 0.57 2.10
N CYS A 127 -7.66 0.90 2.36
CA CYS A 127 -8.14 1.13 3.73
C CYS A 127 -7.98 -0.12 4.60
N GLY A 128 -8.30 -1.31 4.07
CA GLY A 128 -8.05 -2.58 4.75
C GLY A 128 -6.57 -2.83 5.02
N ALA A 129 -5.71 -2.58 4.04
CA ALA A 129 -4.26 -2.67 4.18
C ALA A 129 -3.72 -1.72 5.26
N LEU A 130 -4.23 -0.47 5.31
CA LEU A 130 -3.86 0.50 6.35
C LEU A 130 -4.23 0.01 7.76
N VAL A 131 -5.41 -0.58 7.94
CA VAL A 131 -5.83 -1.15 9.23
C VAL A 131 -4.91 -2.30 9.64
N LEU A 132 -4.54 -3.17 8.70
CA LEU A 132 -3.59 -4.26 8.95
C LEU A 132 -2.19 -3.73 9.30
N ALA A 133 -1.70 -2.71 8.60
CA ALA A 133 -0.42 -2.08 8.88
C ALA A 133 -0.38 -1.39 10.26
N LEU A 134 -1.50 -0.78 10.69
CA LEU A 134 -1.65 -0.25 12.04
C LEU A 134 -1.60 -1.36 13.09
N ALA A 135 -2.27 -2.49 12.85
CA ALA A 135 -2.22 -3.64 13.74
C ALA A 135 -0.80 -4.22 13.85
N ASP A 136 -0.09 -4.35 12.72
CA ASP A 136 1.31 -4.81 12.70
C ASP A 136 2.23 -3.87 13.48
N THR A 137 2.03 -2.56 13.33
CA THR A 137 2.78 -1.55 14.10
C THR A 137 2.59 -1.72 15.60
N VAL A 138 1.36 -1.96 16.05
CA VAL A 138 1.06 -2.23 17.47
C VAL A 138 1.80 -3.48 17.95
N VAL A 139 1.70 -4.58 17.21
CA VAL A 139 2.39 -5.84 17.53
C VAL A 139 3.91 -5.64 17.57
N ALA A 140 4.47 -4.89 16.63
CA ALA A 140 5.89 -4.61 16.54
C ALA A 140 6.38 -3.76 17.74
N VAL A 141 5.61 -2.77 18.19
CA VAL A 141 5.91 -1.99 19.40
C VAL A 141 5.87 -2.87 20.64
N PHE A 142 4.83 -3.70 20.81
CA PHE A 142 4.75 -4.66 21.91
C PHE A 142 5.94 -5.64 21.92
N ALA A 143 6.30 -6.19 20.76
CA ALA A 143 7.45 -7.08 20.61
C ALA A 143 8.76 -6.40 20.99
N THR A 144 8.93 -5.11 20.65
CA THR A 144 10.11 -4.32 21.01
C THR A 144 10.18 -4.07 22.52
N CYS A 145 9.06 -3.78 23.16
CA CYS A 145 8.99 -3.60 24.61
C CYS A 145 9.33 -4.91 25.36
N MET A 146 8.77 -6.05 24.93
CA MET A 146 9.08 -7.35 25.52
C MET A 146 10.54 -7.76 25.27
N GLY A 147 11.09 -7.44 24.10
CA GLY A 147 12.50 -7.68 23.76
C GLY A 147 13.49 -6.90 24.62
N LYS A 148 13.07 -5.80 25.26
CA LYS A 148 13.89 -5.04 26.23
C LYS A 148 13.72 -5.50 27.68
N ALA A 149 12.63 -6.20 28.00
CA ALA A 149 12.30 -6.62 29.36
C ALA A 149 12.62 -8.10 29.64
N CYS A 150 12.74 -8.93 28.60
CA CYS A 150 12.92 -10.39 28.72
C CYS A 150 14.23 -10.92 28.09
N LEU A 151 15.20 -10.04 27.82
CA LEU A 151 16.58 -10.31 27.41
C LEU A 151 17.52 -9.48 28.27
#